data_AF-A0A1G4PEL3-F1
#
_entry.id   AF-A0A1G4PEL3-F1
#
_cell.length_a   1.000
_cell.length_b   1.000
_cell.length_c   1.000
_cell.angle_alpha   90.00
_cell.angle_beta   90.00
_cell.angle_gamma   90.00
#
_symmetry.space_group_name_H-M   'P 1'
#
loop_
_entity.id
_entity.type
_entity.pdbx_description
1 polymer ?
#
loop_
_entity_poly.entity_id
_entity_poly.type
_entity_poly.pdbx_seq_one_letter_code
_entity_poly.pdbx_strand_id
1 'polypeptide(L)'
;MSIVVLFDQKRHFYHAVLSVAVDGNYFILDNMRDQVLPDSRLPDYQPLFSTTGGKGHLHGSRTGNMQVASRMSLEKVAPGEGAAY
;
A
#
# COMPACT_ATOMS: atom_id res chain seq x y z
N MET A 1 4.20 -8.47 10.75
CA MET A 1 5.21 -8.39 9.68
C MET A 1 4.60 -8.90 8.40
N SER A 2 4.86 -8.22 7.30
CA SER A 2 4.18 -8.48 6.03
C SER A 2 5.16 -8.32 4.88
N ILE A 3 5.14 -9.24 3.92
CA ILE A 3 5.80 -9.02 2.62
C ILE A 3 4.87 -8.14 1.80
N VAL A 4 5.36 -7.02 1.30
CA VAL A 4 4.59 -6.05 0.52
C VAL A 4 5.20 -5.98 -0.87
N VAL A 5 4.41 -6.31 -1.90
CA VAL A 5 4.73 -6.06 -3.30
C VAL A 5 4.24 -4.66 -3.65
N LEU A 6 5.14 -3.83 -4.16
CA LEU A 6 4.88 -2.42 -4.43
C LEU A 6 5.48 -1.99 -5.77
N PHE A 7 4.99 -0.88 -6.29
CA PHE A 7 5.58 -0.16 -7.40
C PHE A 7 6.34 1.06 -6.88
N ASP A 8 7.65 1.14 -7.14
CA ASP A 8 8.46 2.32 -6.86
C ASP A 8 8.16 3.34 -7.96
N GLN A 9 7.35 4.34 -7.65
CA GLN A 9 6.90 5.36 -8.62
C GLN A 9 8.06 6.24 -9.09
N LYS A 10 9.08 6.44 -8.25
CA LYS A 10 10.25 7.26 -8.57
C LYS A 10 11.19 6.56 -9.54
N ARG A 11 11.38 5.25 -9.37
CA ARG A 11 12.33 4.44 -10.17
C ARG A 11 11.64 3.60 -11.24
N HIS A 12 10.31 3.57 -11.27
CA HIS A 12 9.46 2.88 -12.24
C HIS A 12 9.68 1.36 -12.35
N PHE A 13 9.72 0.64 -11.23
CA PHE A 13 9.71 -0.84 -11.25
C PHE A 13 9.01 -1.44 -10.03
N TYR A 14 8.68 -2.72 -10.13
CA TYR A 14 8.04 -3.50 -9.07
C TYR A 14 9.08 -4.21 -8.19
N HIS A 15 8.92 -4.16 -6.87
CA HIS A 15 9.69 -4.99 -5.96
C HIS A 15 8.93 -5.33 -4.68
N ALA A 16 9.51 -6.23 -3.89
CA ALA A 16 8.99 -6.62 -2.60
C ALA A 16 9.86 -6.08 -1.46
N VAL A 17 9.21 -5.60 -0.41
CA VAL A 17 9.83 -5.15 0.84
C VAL A 17 9.22 -5.87 2.03
N LEU A 18 9.91 -5.88 3.16
CA LEU A 18 9.36 -6.35 4.43
C LEU A 18 8.85 -5.15 5.25
N SER A 19 7.55 -5.13 5.53
CA SER A 19 6.93 -4.16 6.43
C SER A 19 6.81 -4.75 7.84
N VAL A 20 7.32 -4.02 8.83
CA VAL A 20 7.34 -4.41 10.25
C VAL A 20 6.59 -3.36 11.06
N ALA A 21 5.52 -3.79 11.73
CA ALA A 21 4.77 -2.92 12.64
C ALA A 21 5.48 -2.85 13.99
N VAL A 22 5.78 -1.63 14.47
CA VAL A 22 6.37 -1.34 15.79
C VAL A 22 5.66 -0.13 16.37
N ASP A 23 5.04 -0.27 17.54
CA ASP A 23 4.33 0.82 18.24
C ASP A 23 3.36 1.62 17.35
N GLY A 24 2.63 0.92 16.48
CA GLY A 24 1.65 1.52 15.55
C GLY A 24 2.25 2.15 14.28
N ASN A 25 3.58 2.14 14.12
CA ASN A 25 4.27 2.59 12.91
C ASN A 25 4.69 1.42 12.04
N TYR A 26 4.74 1.63 10.72
CA TYR A 26 5.24 0.63 9.77
C TYR A 26 6.65 1.01 9.30
N PHE A 27 7.63 0.17 9.65
CA PHE A 27 9.01 0.32 9.20
C PHE A 27 9.29 -0.61 8.01
N ILE A 28 9.99 -0.07 7.02
CA ILE A 28 10.27 -0.74 5.75
C ILE A 28 11.73 -1.18 5.72
N LEU A 29 11.93 -2.50 5.67
CA LEU A 29 13.20 -3.14 5.36
C LEU A 29 13.23 -3.40 3.85
N ASP A 30 14.20 -2.81 3.18
CA ASP A 30 14.30 -2.77 1.72
C ASP A 30 15.75 -3.05 1.31
N ASN A 31 15.93 -3.91 0.31
CA ASN A 31 17.24 -4.30 -0.21
C ASN A 31 17.92 -3.19 -1.03
N MET A 32 17.24 -2.08 -1.31
CA MET A 32 17.77 -0.95 -2.08
C MET A 32 18.36 0.17 -1.23
N ARG A 33 18.35 0.04 0.10
CA ARG A 33 18.88 1.03 1.04
C ARG A 33 19.35 0.36 2.33
N ASP A 34 20.33 0.95 2.99
CA ASP A 34 20.81 0.44 4.29
C ASP A 34 19.95 0.94 5.47
N GLN A 35 19.19 2.01 5.28
CA GLN A 35 18.39 2.63 6.33
C GLN A 35 17.00 1.99 6.42
N VAL A 36 16.59 1.63 7.63
CA VAL A 36 15.19 1.33 7.93
C VAL A 36 14.42 2.63 8.05
N LEU A 37 13.42 2.83 7.18
CA LEU A 37 12.62 4.04 7.13
C LEU A 37 11.16 3.73 7.46
N PRO A 38 10.44 4.63 8.16
CA PRO A 38 8.99 4.50 8.24
C PRO A 38 8.37 4.70 6.86
N ASP A 39 7.24 4.04 6.62
CA ASP A 39 6.46 4.13 5.37
C ASP A 39 6.11 5.58 5.00
N SER A 40 5.83 6.43 5.99
CA SER A 40 5.57 7.87 5.82
C SER A 40 6.73 8.65 5.17
N ARG A 41 7.97 8.13 5.20
CA ARG A 41 9.13 8.71 4.51
C ARG A 41 9.38 8.13 3.12
N LEU A 42 8.48 7.29 2.61
CA LEU A 42 8.56 6.64 1.30
C LEU A 42 7.28 6.92 0.48
N PRO A 43 6.99 8.19 0.16
CA PRO A 43 5.74 8.56 -0.53
C PRO A 43 5.61 7.98 -1.93
N ASP A 44 6.74 7.69 -2.59
CA ASP A 44 6.78 7.10 -3.93
C ASP A 44 6.55 5.57 -3.94
N TYR A 45 6.36 4.96 -2.76
CA TYR A 45 6.20 3.52 -2.63
C TYR A 45 4.71 3.21 -2.66
N GLN A 46 4.23 2.74 -3.81
CA GLN A 46 2.83 2.41 -4.00
C GLN A 46 2.60 0.92 -3.68
N PRO A 47 2.06 0.56 -2.50
CA PRO A 47 1.76 -0.84 -2.19
C PRO A 47 0.65 -1.34 -3.12
N LEU A 48 0.79 -2.56 -3.61
CA LEU A 48 -0.18 -3.21 -4.51
C LEU A 48 -0.79 -4.45 -3.86
N PHE A 49 0.05 -5.26 -3.23
CA PHE A 49 -0.36 -6.48 -2.54
C PHE A 49 0.51 -6.68 -1.31
N SER A 50 -0.05 -7.29 -0.26
CA SER A 50 0.75 -7.77 0.87
C SER A 50 0.29 -9.13 1.35
N THR A 51 1.21 -9.88 1.97
CA THR A 51 0.90 -11.12 2.66
C THR A 51 1.40 -11.10 4.11
N THR A 52 0.51 -11.51 5.02
CA THR A 52 0.74 -11.54 6.47
C THR A 52 0.17 -12.83 7.02
N GLY A 53 1.00 -13.66 7.68
CA GLY A 53 0.51 -14.88 8.34
C GLY A 53 -0.30 -15.81 7.44
N GLY A 54 0.09 -15.94 6.16
CA GLY A 54 -0.60 -16.78 5.16
C GLY A 54 -1.87 -16.15 4.55
N LYS A 55 -2.25 -14.93 4.92
CA LYS A 55 -3.35 -14.19 4.30
C LYS A 55 -2.82 -13.15 3.32
N GLY A 56 -3.56 -12.90 2.25
CA GLY A 56 -3.24 -11.89 1.22
C GLY A 56 -4.18 -10.68 1.30
N HIS A 57 -3.66 -9.49 1.01
CA HIS A 57 -4.39 -8.22 0.99
C HIS A 57 -4.05 -7.46 -0.29
N LEU A 58 -5.07 -6.95 -0.99
CA LEU A 58 -4.90 -6.04 -2.12
C LEU A 58 -5.00 -4.60 -1.64
N HIS A 59 -4.13 -3.73 -2.12
CA HIS A 59 -4.11 -2.31 -1.78
C HIS A 59 -4.67 -1.49 -2.94
N GLY A 60 -5.71 -0.71 -2.68
CA GLY A 60 -6.29 0.20 -3.67
C GLY A 60 -5.38 1.42 -3.92
N SER A 61 -5.31 1.87 -5.17
CA SER A 61 -4.66 3.15 -5.50
C SER A 61 -5.67 4.29 -5.38
N ARG A 62 -5.36 5.31 -4.57
CA ARG A 62 -6.14 6.55 -4.57
C ARG A 62 -5.89 7.28 -5.90
N THR A 63 -6.80 7.17 -6.86
CA THR A 63 -6.80 8.04 -8.04
C THR A 63 -7.19 9.44 -7.57
N GLY A 64 -6.39 10.46 -7.92
CA GLY A 64 -6.54 11.84 -7.44
C GLY A 64 -7.87 12.54 -7.76
N ASN A 65 -8.74 11.90 -8.55
CA ASN A 65 -10.13 12.30 -8.64
C ASN A 65 -10.87 11.63 -7.48
N MET A 66 -11.39 12.43 -6.56
CA MET A 66 -12.39 12.01 -5.60
C MET A 66 -13.53 11.27 -6.34
N GLN A 67 -13.41 9.96 -6.50
CA GLN A 67 -14.52 9.06 -6.74
C GLN A 67 -15.24 9.01 -5.41
N VAL A 68 -15.98 10.09 -5.11
CA VAL A 68 -16.83 10.14 -3.94
C VAL A 68 -17.87 9.05 -4.14
N ALA A 69 -17.76 7.97 -3.39
CA ALA A 69 -18.78 6.92 -3.29
C ALA A 69 -20.09 7.43 -2.66
N SER A 70 -20.45 8.71 -2.81
CA SER A 70 -21.59 9.31 -2.12
C SER A 70 -22.90 9.19 -2.89
N ARG A 71 -22.95 8.61 -4.10
CA ARG A 71 -24.20 8.51 -4.88
C ARG A 71 -24.38 7.29 -5.79
N MET A 72 -23.45 6.34 -5.85
CA MET A 72 -23.54 5.18 -6.76
C MET A 72 -23.92 3.91 -5.99
N SER A 73 -24.71 3.03 -6.61
CA SER A 73 -25.05 1.72 -6.06
C SER A 73 -23.80 0.88 -5.80
N LEU A 74 -23.78 0.08 -4.73
CA LEU A 74 -22.60 -0.69 -4.28
C LEU A 74 -22.03 -1.60 -5.37
N GLU A 75 -22.87 -2.06 -6.29
CA GLU A 75 -22.50 -2.91 -7.41
C GLU A 75 -21.65 -2.19 -8.46
N LYS A 76 -21.56 -0.86 -8.40
CA LYS A 76 -20.78 0.00 -9.30
C LYS A 76 -19.49 0.52 -8.66
N VAL A 77 -19.18 0.14 -7.43
CA VAL A 77 -17.95 0.57 -6.74
C VAL A 77 -16.82 -0.38 -7.14
N ALA A 78 -15.76 0.13 -7.76
CA ALA A 78 -14.61 -0.69 -8.09
C ALA A 78 -13.85 -1.10 -6.80
N PRO A 79 -13.21 -2.28 -6.76
CA PRO A 79 -12.37 -2.66 -5.63
C PRO A 79 -11.34 -1.56 -5.31
N GLY A 80 -11.37 -1.04 -4.08
CA GLY A 80 -10.50 0.05 -3.63
C GLY A 80 -11.09 1.46 -3.65
N GLU A 81 -12.34 1.63 -4.13
CA GLU A 81 -13.07 2.91 -4.14
C GLU A 81 -14.11 3.05 -3.00
N GLY A 82 -14.10 2.13 -2.04
CA GLY A 82 -15.01 2.17 -0.88
C GLY A 82 -14.67 3.29 0.10
N ALA A 83 -15.68 3.88 0.73
CA ALA A 83 -15.47 4.84 1.81
C ALA A 83 -14.75 4.18 2.99
N ALA A 84 -13.70 4.82 3.50
CA ALA A 84 -13.07 4.43 4.75
C ALA A 84 -13.99 4.81 5.92
N TYR A 85 -14.34 3.85 6.76
CA TYR A 85 -15.00 4.06 8.05
C TYR A 85 -13.97 4.36 9.15
#